data_AF-A0A3M7B048-F1
#
_entry.id   AF-A0A3M7B048-F1
#
_cell.length_a   1.000
_cell.length_b   1.000
_cell.length_c   1.000
_cell.angle_alpha   90.00
_cell.angle_beta   90.00
_cell.angle_gamma   90.00
#
_symmetry.space_group_name_H-M   'P 1'
#
loop_
_entity.id
_entity.type
_entity.pdbx_description
1 polymer ?
#
loop_
_entity_poly.entity_id
_entity_poly.type
_entity_poly.pdbx_seq_one_letter_code
_entity_poly.pdbx_strand_id
1 'polypeptide(L)'
;FSKQAPYPGPDTEAFEVSRQSNEQLLEQYAERYNPLSPDNPYELAKRHSHVTLVHRIVVTPVGTYLEGPEPEPTNRVLRKYHGQSNYFARTVFQDEDGGRLRYDPRANQDLIYHRRFKQFLDQTEHVLGLGFRFLGFSHSSLRSQSCWSMSPFVFNGEMLLAPKLIEMLGQFDHIRTPAKCAARIGQCFTDTAASVTLSSDLVGSLPVVERNGRDFSDGVGTISEDLWEQVMKVYGTQSLMKPTALQIRFQGAKGMVSLDSRLQGPQLRLRSNMKKFESTDSWDLEICGAAFRPLPMMLNRQLIKILEDLGIPTQVFLDLQKETTDRLRCMTDSAINTATLLEGIESTKATKVPSLINLLHEIGLDYRQDHFLYRIVEMALVNHLCEIKYRGRIPVEEGFTLYGIMDETGFLQEGEVYVATQDGPNGGRDDRPRERIVVTRSPAMHPGDVQIVNAVAVPHDSPLKRLSNVIVFSQHGDRDLPSQLSGGDLDGDLYNVIFDRRLIPEFTYCAADYPRVKPVELDRP
;
A
#
# COMPACT_ATOMS: atom_id res chain seq x y z
N PHE A 1 27.77 6.63 -5.14
CA PHE A 1 28.96 5.79 -4.91
C PHE A 1 28.79 4.40 -5.54
N SER A 2 27.93 3.50 -5.03
CA SER A 2 27.86 2.09 -5.52
C SER A 2 27.44 1.88 -6.98
N LYS A 3 26.65 2.80 -7.57
CA LYS A 3 26.15 2.67 -8.95
C LYS A 3 27.15 3.13 -10.03
N GLN A 4 28.23 3.80 -9.64
CA GLN A 4 29.25 4.36 -10.55
C GLN A 4 30.65 3.80 -10.28
N ALA A 5 30.84 3.09 -9.17
CA ALA A 5 32.06 2.32 -8.93
C ALA A 5 32.08 1.12 -9.89
N PRO A 6 33.20 0.86 -10.59
CA PRO A 6 33.33 -0.31 -11.43
C PRO A 6 33.24 -1.59 -10.57
N TYR A 7 32.57 -2.62 -11.10
CA TYR A 7 32.48 -3.92 -10.45
C TYR A 7 33.52 -4.86 -11.03
N PRO A 8 34.17 -5.72 -10.22
CA PRO A 8 35.03 -6.76 -10.76
C PRO A 8 34.25 -7.63 -11.74
N GLY A 9 34.67 -7.64 -13.01
CA GLY A 9 33.95 -8.31 -14.08
C GLY A 9 34.80 -8.46 -15.34
N PRO A 10 34.29 -9.19 -16.35
CA PRO A 10 35.03 -9.43 -17.60
C PRO A 10 35.42 -8.15 -18.34
N ASP A 11 34.64 -7.08 -18.16
CA ASP A 11 34.79 -5.79 -18.84
C ASP A 11 35.46 -4.73 -17.96
N THR A 12 36.03 -5.11 -16.82
CA THR A 12 36.63 -4.18 -15.86
C THR A 12 38.08 -4.56 -15.59
N GLU A 13 39.00 -3.66 -15.92
CA GLU A 13 40.42 -3.90 -15.71
C GLU A 13 40.75 -3.94 -14.21
N ALA A 14 41.69 -4.80 -13.83
CA ALA A 14 42.02 -5.02 -12.41
C ALA A 14 42.48 -3.75 -11.67
N PHE A 15 43.07 -2.79 -12.39
CA PHE A 15 43.49 -1.52 -11.80
C PHE A 15 42.30 -0.62 -11.44
N GLU A 16 41.18 -0.68 -12.17
CA GLU A 16 40.01 0.18 -11.95
C GLU A 16 39.32 -0.09 -10.61
N VAL A 17 39.41 -1.33 -10.14
CA VAL A 17 38.92 -1.77 -8.83
C VAL A 17 40.02 -1.85 -7.77
N SER A 18 41.22 -1.34 -8.09
CA SER A 18 42.32 -1.28 -7.14
C SER A 18 41.99 -0.38 -5.95
N ARG A 19 42.67 -0.59 -4.83
CA ARG A 19 42.55 0.28 -3.66
C ARG A 19 42.81 1.75 -4.01
N GLN A 20 43.85 2.02 -4.81
CA GLN A 20 44.22 3.37 -5.21
C GLN A 20 43.13 4.04 -6.06
N SER A 21 42.59 3.33 -7.04
CA SER A 21 41.51 3.86 -7.88
C SER A 21 40.23 4.10 -7.08
N ASN A 22 39.91 3.22 -6.13
CA ASN A 22 38.79 3.43 -5.21
C ASN A 22 39.01 4.63 -4.27
N GLU A 23 40.22 4.82 -3.76
CA GLU A 23 40.59 5.99 -2.94
C GLU A 23 40.46 7.30 -3.75
N GLN A 24 40.99 7.35 -4.97
CA GLN A 24 40.85 8.50 -5.87
C GLN A 24 39.39 8.79 -6.22
N LEU A 25 38.60 7.74 -6.48
CA LEU A 25 37.18 7.88 -6.76
C LEU A 25 36.44 8.47 -5.55
N LEU A 26 36.75 8.01 -4.34
CA LEU A 26 36.22 8.56 -3.09
C LEU A 26 36.57 10.04 -2.93
N GLU A 27 37.83 10.43 -3.18
CA GLU A 27 38.28 11.83 -3.13
C GLU A 27 37.49 12.71 -4.12
N GLN A 28 37.35 12.28 -5.38
CA GLN A 28 36.58 13.02 -6.38
C GLN A 28 35.12 13.22 -5.97
N TYR A 29 34.49 12.22 -5.32
CA TYR A 29 33.13 12.38 -4.80
C TYR A 29 33.07 13.31 -3.59
N ALA A 30 34.05 13.24 -2.69
CA ALA A 30 34.13 14.13 -1.54
C ALA A 30 34.26 15.59 -1.99
N GLU A 31 35.05 15.86 -3.03
CA GLU A 31 35.17 17.19 -3.64
C GLU A 31 33.87 17.67 -4.31
N ARG A 32 33.14 16.76 -4.98
CA ARG A 32 31.85 17.07 -5.62
C ARG A 32 30.67 17.11 -4.65
N TYR A 33 30.85 16.69 -3.41
CA TYR A 33 29.77 16.63 -2.43
C TYR A 33 29.30 18.04 -2.08
N ASN A 34 28.09 18.38 -2.52
CA ASN A 34 27.44 19.62 -2.16
C ASN A 34 26.35 19.35 -1.11
N PRO A 35 26.55 19.74 0.16
CA PRO A 35 25.56 19.55 1.21
C PRO A 35 24.27 20.35 0.97
N LEU A 36 24.29 21.37 0.10
CA LEU A 36 23.12 22.20 -0.22
C LEU A 36 22.43 21.80 -1.52
N SER A 37 22.91 20.74 -2.20
CA SER A 37 22.25 20.26 -3.42
C SER A 37 20.83 19.80 -3.10
N PRO A 38 19.80 20.25 -3.85
CA PRO A 38 18.42 19.84 -3.61
C PRO A 38 18.22 18.32 -3.81
N ASP A 39 19.08 17.67 -4.61
CA ASP A 39 19.05 16.23 -4.86
C ASP A 39 19.90 15.44 -3.86
N ASN A 40 20.49 16.10 -2.86
CA ASN A 40 21.24 15.41 -1.81
C ASN A 40 20.27 14.57 -0.95
N PRO A 41 20.40 13.23 -0.91
CA PRO A 41 19.50 12.38 -0.14
C PRO A 41 19.52 12.69 1.37
N TYR A 42 20.64 13.20 1.89
CA TYR A 42 20.76 13.64 3.28
C TYR A 42 19.96 14.93 3.55
N GLU A 43 19.84 15.82 2.57
CA GLU A 43 18.96 16.99 2.69
C GLU A 43 17.49 16.63 2.55
N LEU A 44 17.14 15.69 1.66
CA LEU A 44 15.78 15.18 1.53
C LEU A 44 15.27 14.60 2.86
N ALA A 45 16.09 13.78 3.53
CA ALA A 45 15.77 13.20 4.83
C ALA A 45 15.63 14.25 5.94
N LYS A 46 16.35 15.38 5.88
CA LYS A 46 16.17 16.50 6.83
C LYS A 46 14.86 17.26 6.60
N ARG A 47 14.40 17.35 5.35
CA ARG A 47 13.17 18.09 4.99
C ARG A 47 11.90 17.34 5.35
N HIS A 48 11.96 16.01 5.44
CA HIS A 48 10.79 15.16 5.64
C HIS A 48 10.98 14.24 6.85
N SER A 49 10.32 14.56 7.96
CA SER A 49 10.38 13.76 9.20
C SER A 49 9.92 12.30 9.05
N HIS A 50 9.16 12.00 8.00
CA HIS A 50 8.67 10.67 7.67
C HIS A 50 9.61 9.88 6.74
N VAL A 51 10.79 10.42 6.41
CA VAL A 51 11.80 9.76 5.57
C VAL A 51 13.08 9.60 6.39
N THR A 52 13.70 8.42 6.30
CA THR A 52 15.00 8.16 6.90
C THR A 52 15.91 7.43 5.92
N LEU A 53 17.22 7.63 6.05
CA LEU A 53 18.23 7.03 5.20
C LEU A 53 18.63 5.67 5.76
N VAL A 54 18.43 4.62 4.95
CA VAL A 54 18.66 3.23 5.34
C VAL A 54 19.54 2.54 4.30
N HIS A 55 20.53 1.78 4.78
CA HIS A 55 21.36 0.94 3.92
C HIS A 55 20.63 -0.35 3.52
N ARG A 56 20.95 -0.88 2.35
CA ARG A 56 20.36 -2.12 1.84
C ARG A 56 21.40 -3.22 1.75
N ILE A 57 21.02 -4.43 2.16
CA ILE A 57 21.80 -5.64 1.95
C ILE A 57 21.04 -6.47 0.92
N VAL A 58 21.55 -6.52 -0.31
CA VAL A 58 20.94 -7.24 -1.41
C VAL A 58 21.55 -8.63 -1.47
N VAL A 59 20.72 -9.65 -1.32
CA VAL A 59 21.12 -11.05 -1.33
C VAL A 59 20.58 -11.69 -2.59
N THR A 60 21.49 -12.15 -3.44
CA THR A 60 21.18 -12.85 -4.69
C THR A 60 21.59 -14.32 -4.59
N PRO A 61 21.20 -15.19 -5.56
CA PRO A 61 21.61 -16.58 -5.57
C PRO A 61 23.13 -16.79 -5.41
N VAL A 62 23.96 -15.93 -6.00
CA VAL A 62 25.43 -16.09 -5.97
C VAL A 62 26.19 -14.98 -5.25
N GLY A 63 25.54 -13.88 -4.84
CA GLY A 63 26.22 -12.70 -4.29
C GLY A 63 25.51 -12.05 -3.10
N THR A 64 26.27 -11.24 -2.34
CA THR A 64 25.73 -10.23 -1.40
C THR A 64 26.27 -8.88 -1.83
N TYR A 65 25.39 -7.90 -2.03
CA TYR A 65 25.73 -6.54 -2.43
C TYR A 65 25.26 -5.54 -1.38
N LEU A 66 26.05 -4.50 -1.16
CA LEU A 66 25.77 -3.45 -0.19
C LEU A 66 25.42 -2.17 -0.95
N GLU A 67 24.22 -1.64 -0.68
CA GLU A 67 23.68 -0.49 -1.38
C GLU A 67 23.19 0.60 -0.41
N GLY A 68 22.93 1.78 -0.96
CA GLY A 68 22.40 2.93 -0.24
C GLY A 68 23.47 3.83 0.38
N PRO A 69 23.10 4.61 1.40
CA PRO A 69 21.76 4.64 2.00
C PRO A 69 20.72 5.27 1.06
N GLU A 70 19.52 4.70 1.03
CA GLU A 70 18.40 5.20 0.23
C GLU A 70 17.32 5.82 1.15
N PRO A 71 16.57 6.83 0.68
CA PRO A 71 15.42 7.35 1.42
C PRO A 71 14.31 6.30 1.49
N GLU A 72 13.97 5.88 2.70
CA GLU A 72 12.89 4.95 3.00
C GLU A 72 11.84 5.65 3.89
N PRO A 73 10.53 5.39 3.67
CA PRO A 73 9.50 5.80 4.61
C PRO A 73 9.79 5.24 6.01
N THR A 74 9.56 6.05 7.03
CA THR A 74 9.73 5.61 8.41
C THR A 74 8.63 4.63 8.82
N ASN A 75 8.97 3.76 9.76
CA ASN A 75 8.05 2.90 10.50
C ASN A 75 8.23 3.15 12.01
N ARG A 76 7.45 2.44 12.83
CA ARG A 76 7.47 2.62 14.30
C ARG A 76 8.88 2.46 14.88
N VAL A 77 9.61 1.45 14.42
CA VAL A 77 10.96 1.14 14.94
C VAL A 77 11.94 2.25 14.57
N LEU A 78 11.96 2.66 13.31
CA LEU A 78 12.88 3.71 12.84
C LEU A 78 12.57 5.06 13.47
N ARG A 79 11.30 5.37 13.75
CA ARG A 79 10.93 6.58 14.51
C ARG A 79 11.40 6.53 15.95
N LYS A 80 11.18 5.41 16.65
CA LYS A 80 11.57 5.25 18.06
C LYS A 80 13.09 5.39 18.25
N TYR A 81 13.86 4.89 17.29
CA TYR A 81 15.33 4.95 17.30
C TYR A 81 15.87 5.96 16.28
N HIS A 82 15.23 7.12 16.17
CA HIS A 82 15.66 8.18 15.27
C HIS A 82 17.14 8.54 15.48
N GLY A 83 17.89 8.70 14.38
CA GLY A 83 19.34 8.95 14.41
C GLY A 83 20.20 7.70 14.55
N GLN A 84 19.61 6.52 14.79
CA GLN A 84 20.31 5.23 14.88
C GLN A 84 20.15 4.37 13.61
N SER A 85 19.81 4.96 12.47
CA SER A 85 19.49 4.23 11.23
C SER A 85 20.65 3.37 10.71
N ASN A 86 21.90 3.70 11.06
CA ASN A 86 23.08 2.90 10.71
C ASN A 86 23.08 1.49 11.32
N TYR A 87 22.31 1.25 12.37
CA TYR A 87 22.15 -0.08 12.98
C TYR A 87 20.99 -0.87 12.38
N PHE A 88 20.26 -0.31 11.41
CA PHE A 88 19.18 -0.97 10.71
C PHE A 88 19.51 -1.06 9.22
N ALA A 89 19.17 -2.18 8.60
CA ALA A 89 19.33 -2.37 7.17
C ALA A 89 18.09 -3.03 6.57
N ARG A 90 17.74 -2.62 5.35
CA ARG A 90 16.74 -3.32 4.53
C ARG A 90 17.45 -4.47 3.82
N THR A 91 17.13 -5.70 4.17
CA THR A 91 17.60 -6.87 3.44
C THR A 91 16.62 -7.20 2.31
N VAL A 92 17.12 -7.37 1.08
CA VAL A 92 16.30 -7.66 -0.11
C VAL A 92 16.81 -8.93 -0.75
N PHE A 93 15.91 -9.86 -1.05
CA PHE A 93 16.21 -11.10 -1.75
C PHE A 93 15.72 -10.95 -3.20
N GLN A 94 16.63 -11.02 -4.15
CA GLN A 94 16.34 -10.82 -5.57
C GLN A 94 17.22 -11.72 -6.44
N ASP A 95 16.94 -11.77 -7.73
CA ASP A 95 17.76 -12.45 -8.73
C ASP A 95 18.94 -11.55 -9.17
N GLU A 96 19.90 -12.09 -9.91
CA GLU A 96 21.12 -11.36 -10.31
C GLU A 96 20.84 -10.16 -11.23
N ASP A 97 19.73 -10.19 -11.97
CA ASP A 97 19.27 -9.08 -12.82
C ASP A 97 18.53 -7.98 -12.04
N GLY A 98 18.44 -8.11 -10.72
CA GLY A 98 17.67 -7.22 -9.83
C GLY A 98 16.16 -7.49 -9.84
N GLY A 99 15.71 -8.48 -10.61
CA GLY A 99 14.33 -8.93 -10.64
C GLY A 99 13.97 -9.82 -9.44
N ARG A 100 12.69 -10.15 -9.31
CA ARG A 100 12.27 -11.13 -8.30
C ARG A 100 12.72 -12.52 -8.70
N LEU A 101 13.28 -13.27 -7.76
CA LEU A 101 13.53 -14.69 -7.97
C LEU A 101 12.18 -15.39 -8.22
N ARG A 102 12.01 -15.93 -9.43
CA ARG A 102 10.77 -16.59 -9.85
C ARG A 102 10.82 -18.06 -9.52
N TYR A 103 9.70 -18.60 -9.04
CA TYR A 103 9.54 -20.05 -8.92
C TYR A 103 9.47 -20.69 -10.30
N ASP A 104 10.34 -21.66 -10.58
CA ASP A 104 10.23 -22.52 -11.77
C ASP A 104 9.95 -23.96 -11.31
N PRO A 105 8.76 -24.53 -11.59
CA PRO A 105 8.42 -25.89 -11.18
C PRO A 105 9.30 -26.97 -11.85
N ARG A 106 10.10 -26.61 -12.87
CA ARG A 106 11.01 -27.52 -13.58
C ARG A 106 12.44 -27.46 -13.03
N ALA A 107 12.74 -26.56 -12.11
CA ALA A 107 14.06 -26.39 -11.53
C ALA A 107 14.03 -26.65 -10.01
N ASN A 108 15.08 -27.29 -9.49
CA ASN A 108 15.28 -27.35 -8.05
C ASN A 108 15.92 -26.03 -7.58
N GLN A 109 15.23 -25.31 -6.70
CA GLN A 109 15.68 -24.04 -6.12
C GLN A 109 16.08 -24.16 -4.64
N ASP A 110 16.23 -25.37 -4.11
CA ASP A 110 16.54 -25.65 -2.71
C ASP A 110 17.88 -25.06 -2.29
N LEU A 111 18.88 -25.10 -3.17
CA LEU A 111 20.19 -24.48 -2.90
C LEU A 111 20.04 -22.97 -2.65
N ILE A 112 19.16 -22.31 -3.40
CA ILE A 112 18.94 -20.86 -3.28
C ILE A 112 18.11 -20.58 -2.02
N TYR A 113 16.93 -21.20 -1.88
CA TYR A 113 16.04 -20.88 -0.76
C TYR A 113 16.58 -21.38 0.59
N HIS A 114 17.09 -22.61 0.65
CA HIS A 114 17.49 -23.22 1.92
C HIS A 114 18.96 -22.98 2.27
N ARG A 115 19.89 -23.08 1.31
CA ARG A 115 21.33 -22.91 1.60
C ARG A 115 21.83 -21.49 1.47
N ARG A 116 21.16 -20.63 0.69
CA ARG A 116 21.56 -19.23 0.54
C ARG A 116 20.68 -18.29 1.36
N PHE A 117 19.39 -18.18 1.04
CA PHE A 117 18.50 -17.18 1.64
C PHE A 117 18.14 -17.50 3.09
N LYS A 118 17.71 -18.73 3.38
CA LYS A 118 17.42 -19.14 4.75
C LYS A 118 18.66 -19.09 5.64
N GLN A 119 19.81 -19.54 5.13
CA GLN A 119 21.05 -19.48 5.89
C GLN A 119 21.41 -18.03 6.27
N PHE A 120 21.29 -17.08 5.34
CA PHE A 120 21.49 -15.65 5.62
C PHE A 120 20.56 -15.16 6.74
N LEU A 121 19.28 -15.55 6.70
CA LEU A 121 18.30 -15.18 7.73
C LEU A 121 18.61 -15.80 9.11
N ASP A 122 19.18 -17.00 9.13
CA ASP A 122 19.50 -17.74 10.37
C ASP A 122 20.81 -17.25 11.03
N GLN A 123 21.68 -16.54 10.29
CA GLN A 123 23.03 -16.18 10.71
C GLN A 123 23.17 -14.70 11.07
N THR A 124 24.35 -14.34 11.59
CA THR A 124 24.76 -12.94 11.78
C THR A 124 25.67 -12.56 10.62
N GLU A 125 25.29 -11.50 9.91
CA GLU A 125 25.97 -11.04 8.72
C GLU A 125 26.87 -9.85 9.08
N HIS A 126 28.17 -10.05 8.95
CA HIS A 126 29.16 -9.05 9.33
C HIS A 126 29.41 -8.06 8.19
N VAL A 127 29.00 -6.81 8.40
CA VAL A 127 29.16 -5.70 7.44
C VAL A 127 29.87 -4.55 8.14
N LEU A 128 31.06 -4.20 7.65
CA LEU A 128 31.86 -3.06 8.15
C LEU A 128 32.05 -3.04 9.69
N GLY A 129 32.22 -4.21 10.30
CA GLY A 129 32.38 -4.37 11.75
C GLY A 129 31.07 -4.44 12.55
N LEU A 130 29.91 -4.28 11.91
CA LEU A 130 28.59 -4.48 12.50
C LEU A 130 28.04 -5.88 12.17
N GLY A 131 27.29 -6.47 13.09
CA GLY A 131 26.72 -7.81 12.93
C GLY A 131 25.21 -7.75 12.76
N PHE A 132 24.71 -7.80 11.53
CA PHE A 132 23.29 -7.70 11.23
C PHE A 132 22.58 -9.05 11.35
N ARG A 133 21.43 -9.06 12.00
CA ARG A 133 20.54 -10.22 12.12
C ARG A 133 19.12 -9.85 11.73
N PHE A 134 18.34 -10.85 11.31
CA PHE A 134 16.91 -10.69 11.05
C PHE A 134 16.18 -10.02 12.24
N LEU A 135 15.35 -9.03 11.92
CA LEU A 135 14.55 -8.29 12.89
C LEU A 135 13.05 -8.49 12.66
N GLY A 136 12.57 -8.35 11.42
CA GLY A 136 11.14 -8.45 11.13
C GLY A 136 10.79 -8.05 9.71
N PHE A 137 9.52 -8.21 9.34
CA PHE A 137 9.01 -7.79 8.03
C PHE A 137 7.56 -7.34 8.15
N SER A 138 7.14 -6.38 7.33
CA SER A 138 5.73 -6.10 7.11
C SER A 138 5.16 -6.96 5.97
N HIS A 139 3.83 -6.95 5.81
CA HIS A 139 3.20 -7.60 4.64
C HIS A 139 3.68 -7.02 3.31
N SER A 140 3.93 -5.71 3.23
CA SER A 140 4.51 -5.10 2.03
C SER A 140 5.93 -5.61 1.78
N SER A 141 6.73 -5.76 2.85
CA SER A 141 8.10 -6.29 2.76
C SER A 141 8.12 -7.70 2.19
N LEU A 142 7.21 -8.59 2.62
CA LEU A 142 7.09 -9.94 2.04
C LEU A 142 6.77 -9.91 0.54
N ARG A 143 5.86 -9.03 0.10
CA ARG A 143 5.50 -8.90 -1.31
C ARG A 143 6.66 -8.38 -2.17
N SER A 144 7.57 -7.62 -1.59
CA SER A 144 8.80 -7.14 -2.23
C SER A 144 10.02 -8.03 -1.95
N GLN A 145 9.84 -9.23 -1.39
CA GLN A 145 10.93 -10.15 -1.04
C GLN A 145 12.00 -9.49 -0.15
N SER A 146 11.57 -8.73 0.86
CA SER A 146 12.47 -7.98 1.75
C SER A 146 12.11 -8.15 3.22
N CYS A 147 13.07 -7.82 4.10
CA CYS A 147 12.90 -7.75 5.53
C CYS A 147 13.81 -6.69 6.15
N TRP A 148 13.62 -6.44 7.43
CA TRP A 148 14.50 -5.61 8.25
C TRP A 148 15.52 -6.48 8.97
N SER A 149 16.76 -6.02 8.98
CA SER A 149 17.85 -6.56 9.77
C SER A 149 18.38 -5.48 10.70
N MET A 150 18.90 -5.86 11.87
CA MET A 150 19.55 -4.93 12.78
C MET A 150 20.87 -5.46 13.32
N SER A 151 21.80 -4.54 13.58
CA SER A 151 22.98 -4.77 14.39
C SER A 151 22.71 -4.35 15.84
N PRO A 152 23.28 -5.03 16.84
CA PRO A 152 23.24 -4.56 18.23
C PRO A 152 23.79 -3.15 18.39
N PHE A 153 23.18 -2.36 19.27
CA PHE A 153 23.64 -1.01 19.63
C PHE A 153 23.21 -0.62 21.04
N VAL A 154 23.90 0.36 21.63
CA VAL A 154 23.54 0.91 22.94
C VAL A 154 22.61 2.10 22.77
N PHE A 155 21.48 2.10 23.45
CA PHE A 155 20.52 3.20 23.47
C PHE A 155 20.08 3.46 24.91
N ASN A 156 20.17 4.71 25.37
CA ASN A 156 19.87 5.11 26.75
C ASN A 156 20.57 4.24 27.82
N GLY A 157 21.79 3.78 27.53
CA GLY A 157 22.60 2.96 28.45
C GLY A 157 22.28 1.46 28.44
N GLU A 158 21.33 1.01 27.63
CA GLU A 158 20.97 -0.42 27.48
C GLU A 158 21.44 -0.96 26.12
N MET A 159 21.95 -2.19 26.10
CA MET A 159 22.29 -2.91 24.87
C MET A 159 21.03 -3.47 24.22
N LEU A 160 20.68 -2.96 23.04
CA LEU A 160 19.54 -3.43 22.28
C LEU A 160 19.94 -4.54 21.31
N LEU A 161 19.38 -5.72 21.53
CA LEU A 161 19.44 -6.89 20.65
C LEU A 161 18.09 -7.07 19.95
N ALA A 162 18.05 -7.76 18.80
CA ALA A 162 16.81 -7.98 18.05
C ALA A 162 15.66 -8.59 18.89
N PRO A 163 15.89 -9.64 19.71
CA PRO A 163 14.84 -10.17 20.58
C PRO A 163 14.33 -9.15 21.59
N LYS A 164 15.23 -8.34 22.16
CA LYS A 164 14.87 -7.31 23.15
C LYS A 164 14.05 -6.20 22.51
N LEU A 165 14.44 -5.76 21.31
CA LEU A 165 13.68 -4.76 20.56
C LEU A 165 12.26 -5.28 20.26
N ILE A 166 12.11 -6.52 19.81
CA ILE A 166 10.81 -7.15 19.55
C ILE A 166 9.95 -7.18 20.82
N GLU A 167 10.51 -7.56 21.97
CA GLU A 167 9.81 -7.54 23.27
C GLU A 167 9.26 -6.14 23.60
N MET A 168 10.01 -5.08 23.26
CA MET A 168 9.61 -3.68 23.44
C MET A 168 8.59 -3.16 22.42
N LEU A 169 8.16 -3.98 21.45
CA LEU A 169 7.10 -3.60 20.49
C LEU A 169 5.71 -3.96 21.00
N GLY A 170 5.61 -4.91 21.93
CA GLY A 170 4.35 -5.40 22.48
C GLY A 170 4.48 -6.82 23.04
N GLN A 171 3.38 -7.31 23.59
CA GLN A 171 3.27 -8.67 24.14
C GLN A 171 2.81 -9.63 23.04
N PHE A 172 3.66 -10.59 22.67
CA PHE A 172 3.41 -11.56 21.60
C PHE A 172 3.44 -13.02 22.06
N ASP A 173 3.88 -13.25 23.28
CA ASP A 173 4.04 -14.52 23.99
C ASP A 173 2.75 -15.34 24.12
N HIS A 174 1.59 -14.68 24.07
CA HIS A 174 0.29 -15.36 24.01
C HIS A 174 -0.08 -15.90 22.61
N ILE A 175 0.68 -15.55 21.55
CA ILE A 175 0.37 -15.89 20.16
C ILE A 175 1.16 -17.13 19.73
N ARG A 176 0.56 -18.31 19.91
CA ARG A 176 1.19 -19.62 19.64
C ARG A 176 1.24 -20.05 18.16
N THR A 177 0.72 -19.23 17.26
CA THR A 177 0.80 -19.48 15.81
C THR A 177 1.92 -18.63 15.21
N PRO A 178 3.04 -19.22 14.73
CA PRO A 178 4.20 -18.47 14.26
C PRO A 178 3.86 -17.45 13.17
N ALA A 179 3.05 -17.83 12.18
CA ALA A 179 2.63 -16.95 11.11
C ALA A 179 1.83 -15.73 11.63
N LYS A 180 0.95 -15.95 12.62
CA LYS A 180 0.18 -14.88 13.26
C LYS A 180 1.10 -13.99 14.09
N CYS A 181 2.00 -14.57 14.88
CA CYS A 181 2.98 -13.84 15.69
C CYS A 181 3.87 -12.94 14.81
N ALA A 182 4.47 -13.51 13.75
CA ALA A 182 5.26 -12.76 12.79
C ALA A 182 4.46 -11.63 12.11
N ALA A 183 3.20 -11.90 11.74
CA ALA A 183 2.32 -10.86 11.19
C ALA A 183 2.03 -9.74 12.21
N ARG A 184 1.93 -10.05 13.52
CA ARG A 184 1.68 -9.05 14.56
C ARG A 184 2.89 -8.18 14.85
N ILE A 185 4.07 -8.77 14.97
CA ILE A 185 5.36 -8.05 15.03
C ILE A 185 5.52 -7.18 13.78
N GLY A 186 5.21 -7.74 12.61
CA GLY A 186 5.29 -7.08 11.31
C GLY A 186 4.47 -5.80 11.17
N GLN A 187 3.43 -5.61 11.98
CA GLN A 187 2.64 -4.38 11.98
C GLN A 187 3.48 -3.16 12.37
N CYS A 188 4.47 -3.32 13.25
CA CYS A 188 5.38 -2.25 13.68
C CYS A 188 6.40 -1.84 12.59
N PHE A 189 6.54 -2.65 11.54
CA PHE A 189 7.40 -2.38 10.39
C PHE A 189 6.62 -1.86 9.18
N THR A 190 5.34 -1.48 9.37
CA THR A 190 4.53 -0.88 8.31
C THR A 190 5.01 0.55 8.06
N ASP A 191 5.26 0.87 6.79
CA ASP A 191 5.59 2.22 6.34
C ASP A 191 4.42 3.15 6.65
N THR A 192 4.73 4.32 7.22
CA THR A 192 3.73 5.22 7.79
C THR A 192 4.06 6.64 7.40
N ALA A 193 3.08 7.32 6.79
CA ALA A 193 3.28 8.64 6.17
C ALA A 193 3.28 9.78 7.19
N ALA A 194 2.53 9.62 8.29
CA ALA A 194 2.43 10.59 9.36
C ALA A 194 2.17 9.90 10.69
N SER A 195 2.53 10.55 11.79
CA SER A 195 2.22 10.10 13.16
C SER A 195 1.84 11.27 14.05
N VAL A 196 0.83 11.09 14.89
CA VAL A 196 0.43 12.07 15.93
C VAL A 196 0.43 11.39 17.29
N THR A 197 1.18 11.92 18.25
CA THR A 197 1.17 11.43 19.62
C THR A 197 -0.12 11.87 20.32
N LEU A 198 -0.88 10.91 20.85
CA LEU A 198 -2.13 11.14 21.56
C LEU A 198 -1.93 11.08 23.08
N SER A 199 -2.73 11.82 23.84
CA SER A 199 -2.88 11.57 25.26
C SER A 199 -3.93 10.47 25.49
N SER A 200 -3.80 9.74 26.61
CA SER A 200 -4.61 8.54 26.86
C SER A 200 -6.10 8.81 27.01
N ASP A 201 -6.46 10.00 27.49
CA ASP A 201 -7.83 10.47 27.66
C ASP A 201 -8.58 10.68 26.34
N LEU A 202 -7.86 10.86 25.22
CA LEU A 202 -8.47 11.02 23.90
C LEU A 202 -8.94 9.69 23.31
N VAL A 203 -8.42 8.57 23.81
CA VAL A 203 -8.71 7.24 23.27
C VAL A 203 -9.82 6.59 24.09
N GLY A 204 -10.88 6.13 23.43
CA GLY A 204 -11.88 5.28 24.08
C GLY A 204 -12.41 4.17 23.20
N SER A 205 -13.44 3.50 23.68
CA SER A 205 -13.97 2.29 23.06
C SER A 205 -15.27 2.51 22.30
N LEU A 206 -15.48 1.67 21.29
CA LEU A 206 -16.77 1.41 20.65
C LEU A 206 -17.19 -0.04 20.88
N PRO A 207 -18.50 -0.34 20.93
CA PRO A 207 -18.97 -1.70 20.91
C PRO A 207 -18.68 -2.36 19.56
N VAL A 208 -18.28 -3.64 19.61
CA VAL A 208 -18.28 -4.50 18.41
C VAL A 208 -19.73 -4.74 18.00
N VAL A 209 -20.02 -4.58 16.71
CA VAL A 209 -21.35 -4.82 16.16
C VAL A 209 -21.38 -6.24 15.61
N GLU A 210 -21.87 -7.17 16.43
CA GLU A 210 -22.01 -8.57 16.05
C GLU A 210 -23.48 -8.96 15.92
N ARG A 211 -23.84 -9.69 14.87
CA ARG A 211 -25.16 -10.30 14.70
C ARG A 211 -25.00 -11.67 14.06
N ASN A 212 -25.77 -12.65 14.51
CA ASN A 212 -25.74 -14.02 13.98
C ASN A 212 -24.33 -14.63 13.89
N GLY A 213 -23.43 -14.29 14.82
CA GLY A 213 -22.04 -14.76 14.82
C GLY A 213 -21.15 -14.11 13.74
N ARG A 214 -21.58 -13.00 13.14
CA ARG A 214 -20.83 -12.21 12.15
C ARG A 214 -20.54 -10.81 12.69
N ASP A 215 -19.33 -10.34 12.47
CA ASP A 215 -18.85 -9.03 12.93
C ASP A 215 -18.97 -8.00 11.81
N PHE A 216 -19.92 -7.08 11.93
CA PHE A 216 -20.18 -6.00 10.98
C PHE A 216 -19.17 -4.86 11.09
N SER A 217 -18.33 -4.90 12.13
CA SER A 217 -17.42 -3.84 12.53
C SER A 217 -15.95 -4.28 12.56
N ASP A 218 -15.63 -5.42 11.92
CA ASP A 218 -14.28 -6.01 11.98
C ASP A 218 -13.24 -5.06 11.38
N GLY A 219 -12.42 -4.47 12.25
CA GLY A 219 -11.31 -3.62 11.83
C GLY A 219 -11.64 -2.15 11.61
N VAL A 220 -12.82 -1.65 11.99
CA VAL A 220 -13.18 -0.22 11.83
C VAL A 220 -13.49 0.48 13.15
N GLY A 221 -13.12 1.75 13.25
CA GLY A 221 -13.45 2.66 14.35
C GLY A 221 -13.75 4.09 13.86
N THR A 222 -13.74 5.07 14.75
CA THR A 222 -14.02 6.47 14.40
C THR A 222 -13.01 7.46 14.96
N ILE A 223 -12.89 8.60 14.30
CA ILE A 223 -12.07 9.74 14.70
C ILE A 223 -12.93 11.00 14.71
N SER A 224 -12.82 11.84 15.74
CA SER A 224 -13.55 13.11 15.78
C SER A 224 -12.96 14.13 14.81
N GLU A 225 -13.74 15.16 14.48
CA GLU A 225 -13.28 16.26 13.63
C GLU A 225 -12.05 16.97 14.21
N ASP A 226 -12.08 17.32 15.50
CA ASP A 226 -10.99 18.05 16.16
C ASP A 226 -9.67 17.26 16.12
N LEU A 227 -9.71 15.93 16.33
CA LEU A 227 -8.51 15.10 16.26
C LEU A 227 -8.07 14.90 14.80
N TRP A 228 -9.02 14.69 13.90
CA TRP A 228 -8.74 14.60 12.47
C TRP A 228 -8.02 15.85 11.95
N GLU A 229 -8.45 17.06 12.34
CA GLU A 229 -7.78 18.30 11.96
C GLU A 229 -6.32 18.36 12.44
N GLN A 230 -6.04 17.85 13.65
CA GLN A 230 -4.66 17.75 14.17
C GLN A 230 -3.82 16.81 13.32
N VAL A 231 -4.37 15.65 12.93
CA VAL A 231 -3.70 14.70 12.01
C VAL A 231 -3.43 15.37 10.66
N MET A 232 -4.39 16.10 10.11
CA MET A 232 -4.24 16.77 8.81
C MET A 232 -3.19 17.88 8.83
N LYS A 233 -2.98 18.56 9.97
CA LYS A 233 -1.89 19.55 10.13
C LYS A 233 -0.52 18.90 10.04
N VAL A 234 -0.34 17.70 10.61
CA VAL A 234 0.94 16.97 10.57
C VAL A 234 1.20 16.36 9.19
N TYR A 235 0.15 15.86 8.53
CA TYR A 235 0.29 15.26 7.19
C TYR A 235 0.80 16.29 6.16
N GLY A 236 0.55 17.59 6.36
CA GLY A 236 1.17 18.65 5.56
C GLY A 236 0.74 18.67 4.09
N THR A 237 -0.48 18.22 3.77
CA THR A 237 -0.93 18.17 2.37
C THR A 237 -1.22 19.56 1.83
N GLN A 238 -0.57 19.93 0.72
CA GLN A 238 -0.98 21.06 -0.13
C GLN A 238 -2.30 20.77 -0.88
N SER A 239 -2.80 19.54 -0.82
CA SER A 239 -4.09 19.15 -1.39
C SER A 239 -5.23 19.92 -0.71
N LEU A 240 -6.09 20.56 -1.52
CA LEU A 240 -7.34 21.16 -1.07
C LEU A 240 -8.27 20.12 -0.43
N MET A 241 -8.22 18.87 -0.91
CA MET A 241 -9.07 17.79 -0.42
C MET A 241 -8.34 16.95 0.63
N LYS A 242 -8.96 16.87 1.80
CA LYS A 242 -8.49 16.08 2.94
C LYS A 242 -9.32 14.79 3.06
N PRO A 243 -8.67 13.64 3.32
CA PRO A 243 -9.33 12.33 3.40
C PRO A 243 -10.12 12.21 4.69
N THR A 244 -11.30 11.59 4.63
CA THR A 244 -12.20 11.44 5.79
C THR A 244 -12.22 10.03 6.38
N ALA A 245 -11.49 9.10 5.74
CA ALA A 245 -11.19 7.78 6.27
C ALA A 245 -9.69 7.51 6.17
N LEU A 246 -9.12 6.99 7.26
CA LEU A 246 -7.70 6.78 7.46
C LEU A 246 -7.46 5.32 7.85
N GLN A 247 -6.48 4.67 7.22
CA GLN A 247 -5.95 3.40 7.69
C GLN A 247 -4.87 3.69 8.74
N ILE A 248 -5.01 3.08 9.92
CA ILE A 248 -4.19 3.41 11.07
C ILE A 248 -3.46 2.20 11.65
N ARG A 249 -2.38 2.50 12.37
CA ARG A 249 -1.80 1.65 13.41
C ARG A 249 -1.71 2.50 14.68
N PHE A 250 -2.14 1.93 15.79
CA PHE A 250 -2.07 2.60 17.08
C PHE A 250 -1.87 1.54 18.14
N GLN A 251 -0.73 1.57 18.84
CA GLN A 251 -0.34 0.48 19.75
C GLN A 251 -0.43 -0.89 19.04
N GLY A 252 -1.17 -1.84 19.58
CA GLY A 252 -1.47 -3.12 18.93
C GLY A 252 -2.74 -3.14 18.08
N ALA A 253 -3.43 -2.01 17.93
CA ALA A 253 -4.61 -1.87 17.07
C ALA A 253 -4.25 -1.61 15.60
N LYS A 254 -5.00 -2.24 14.71
CA LYS A 254 -4.93 -2.10 13.25
C LYS A 254 -6.34 -1.99 12.70
N GLY A 255 -6.55 -1.02 11.80
CA GLY A 255 -7.81 -0.91 11.09
C GLY A 255 -8.01 0.40 10.34
N MET A 256 -9.25 0.66 9.95
CA MET A 256 -9.72 1.94 9.44
C MET A 256 -10.34 2.78 10.56
N VAL A 257 -10.23 4.10 10.47
CA VAL A 257 -11.06 5.04 11.22
C VAL A 257 -11.69 6.04 10.27
N SER A 258 -12.99 6.28 10.43
CA SER A 258 -13.74 7.28 9.67
C SER A 258 -14.10 8.49 10.53
N LEU A 259 -14.17 9.66 9.91
CA LEU A 259 -14.62 10.89 10.54
C LEU A 259 -16.05 10.71 11.07
N ASP A 260 -16.23 10.95 12.37
CA ASP A 260 -17.55 11.00 13.01
C ASP A 260 -17.79 12.40 13.58
N SER A 261 -18.62 13.17 12.88
CA SER A 261 -18.95 14.54 13.25
C SER A 261 -19.90 14.66 14.44
N ARG A 262 -20.36 13.55 15.02
CA ARG A 262 -21.16 13.55 16.25
C ARG A 262 -20.27 13.63 17.50
N LEU A 263 -18.99 13.29 17.38
CA LEU A 263 -18.04 13.33 18.49
C LEU A 263 -17.64 14.79 18.80
N GLN A 264 -17.59 15.13 20.09
CA GLN A 264 -17.23 16.47 20.57
C GLN A 264 -15.81 16.49 21.15
N GLY A 265 -14.96 17.40 20.69
CA GLY A 265 -13.57 17.45 21.13
C GLY A 265 -12.71 16.37 20.48
N PRO A 266 -11.39 16.39 20.72
CA PRO A 266 -10.46 15.42 20.15
C PRO A 266 -10.71 14.03 20.73
N GLN A 267 -11.08 13.06 19.89
CA GLN A 267 -11.38 11.69 20.30
C GLN A 267 -10.98 10.68 19.21
N LEU A 268 -10.37 9.58 19.63
CA LEU A 268 -10.18 8.37 18.85
C LEU A 268 -10.99 7.25 19.50
N ARG A 269 -11.88 6.60 18.74
CA ARG A 269 -12.75 5.55 19.27
C ARG A 269 -12.48 4.23 18.54
N LEU A 270 -12.00 3.24 19.27
CA LEU A 270 -11.54 1.96 18.74
C LEU A 270 -12.37 0.80 19.27
N ARG A 271 -12.48 -0.28 18.51
CA ARG A 271 -13.15 -1.52 18.93
C ARG A 271 -12.14 -2.56 19.42
N SER A 272 -12.61 -3.48 20.27
CA SER A 272 -11.76 -4.56 20.80
C SER A 272 -11.23 -5.49 19.70
N ASN A 273 -12.03 -5.75 18.66
CA ASN A 273 -11.65 -6.56 17.49
C ASN A 273 -10.51 -5.93 16.64
N MET A 274 -10.25 -4.63 16.77
CA MET A 274 -9.13 -3.95 16.11
C MET A 274 -7.81 -4.25 16.81
N LYS A 275 -7.82 -4.55 18.11
CA LYS A 275 -6.63 -4.78 18.93
C LYS A 275 -6.10 -6.19 18.70
N LYS A 276 -4.92 -6.29 18.07
CA LYS A 276 -4.35 -7.56 17.63
C LYS A 276 -3.27 -8.12 18.57
N PHE A 277 -2.73 -7.27 19.45
CA PHE A 277 -1.81 -7.59 20.54
C PHE A 277 -1.82 -6.46 21.58
N GLU A 278 -1.27 -6.72 22.77
CA GLU A 278 -1.16 -5.74 23.85
C GLU A 278 0.14 -4.92 23.74
N SER A 279 0.05 -3.60 23.90
CA SER A 279 1.21 -2.70 23.85
C SER A 279 0.89 -1.39 24.58
N THR A 280 1.78 -0.97 25.48
CA THR A 280 1.66 0.29 26.25
C THR A 280 2.69 1.35 25.86
N ASP A 281 3.64 1.00 24.99
CA ASP A 281 4.90 1.73 24.87
C ASP A 281 4.88 2.93 23.90
N SER A 282 3.86 3.02 23.03
CA SER A 282 3.73 4.13 22.07
C SER A 282 2.29 4.61 22.04
N TRP A 283 2.12 5.93 22.16
CA TRP A 283 0.84 6.61 21.99
C TRP A 283 0.75 7.31 20.64
N ASP A 284 1.56 6.88 19.67
CA ASP A 284 1.57 7.45 18.34
C ASP A 284 0.47 6.81 17.48
N LEU A 285 -0.44 7.66 16.99
CA LEU A 285 -1.40 7.32 15.95
C LEU A 285 -0.71 7.43 14.60
N GLU A 286 -0.42 6.29 13.99
CA GLU A 286 0.35 6.17 12.76
C GLU A 286 -0.58 5.98 11.56
N ILE A 287 -0.48 6.86 10.56
CA ILE A 287 -1.31 6.81 9.35
C ILE A 287 -0.59 6.00 8.27
N CYS A 288 -1.18 4.87 7.87
CA CYS A 288 -0.63 3.94 6.87
C CYS A 288 -1.22 4.15 5.47
N GLY A 289 -2.43 4.70 5.40
CA GLY A 289 -3.18 4.92 4.17
C GLY A 289 -4.33 5.87 4.41
N ALA A 290 -4.84 6.50 3.36
CA ALA A 290 -5.96 7.43 3.48
C ALA A 290 -6.73 7.58 2.16
N ALA A 291 -8.03 7.84 2.27
CA ALA A 291 -8.97 7.96 1.15
C ALA A 291 -8.89 9.33 0.44
N PHE A 292 -7.72 9.70 -0.09
CA PHE A 292 -7.51 11.01 -0.73
C PHE A 292 -8.31 11.22 -2.01
N ARG A 293 -8.46 10.16 -2.80
CA ARG A 293 -9.20 10.13 -4.06
C ARG A 293 -9.78 8.73 -4.27
N PRO A 294 -10.88 8.59 -5.02
CA PRO A 294 -11.32 7.27 -5.42
C PRO A 294 -10.24 6.65 -6.32
N LEU A 295 -10.00 5.35 -6.19
CA LEU A 295 -9.04 4.65 -7.05
C LEU A 295 -9.75 4.19 -8.32
N PRO A 296 -9.08 4.19 -9.49
CA PRO A 296 -9.68 3.71 -10.72
C PRO A 296 -10.08 2.23 -10.62
N MET A 297 -11.30 1.92 -11.04
CA MET A 297 -11.73 0.53 -11.16
C MET A 297 -11.16 -0.10 -12.42
N MET A 298 -10.53 -1.26 -12.25
CA MET A 298 -10.00 -2.06 -13.35
C MET A 298 -10.57 -3.48 -13.23
N LEU A 299 -11.08 -4.01 -14.33
CA LEU A 299 -11.27 -5.45 -14.47
C LEU A 299 -9.92 -6.16 -14.33
N ASN A 300 -9.99 -7.43 -13.98
CA ASN A 300 -8.88 -8.35 -14.03
C ASN A 300 -9.39 -9.71 -14.50
N ARG A 301 -8.50 -10.63 -14.87
CA ARG A 301 -8.88 -11.95 -15.39
C ARG A 301 -9.83 -12.73 -14.48
N GLN A 302 -9.67 -12.65 -13.16
CA GLN A 302 -10.50 -13.38 -12.20
C GLN A 302 -11.93 -12.82 -12.20
N LEU A 303 -12.05 -11.49 -12.12
CA LEU A 303 -13.35 -10.82 -12.12
C LEU A 303 -14.07 -10.97 -13.47
N ILE A 304 -13.35 -10.90 -14.60
CA ILE A 304 -13.93 -11.16 -15.93
C ILE A 304 -14.54 -12.56 -15.99
N LYS A 305 -13.80 -13.57 -15.52
CA LYS A 305 -14.28 -14.96 -15.50
C LYS A 305 -15.54 -15.11 -14.65
N ILE A 306 -15.57 -14.49 -13.47
CA ILE A 306 -16.73 -14.55 -12.58
C ILE A 306 -17.94 -13.83 -13.18
N LEU A 307 -17.74 -12.63 -13.76
CA LEU A 307 -18.84 -11.89 -14.39
C LEU A 307 -19.39 -12.64 -15.61
N GLU A 308 -18.55 -13.33 -16.38
CA GLU A 308 -18.99 -14.24 -17.44
C GLU A 308 -19.84 -15.40 -16.88
N ASP A 309 -19.44 -16.02 -15.77
CA ASP A 309 -20.22 -17.08 -15.11
C ASP A 309 -21.54 -16.57 -14.51
N LEU A 310 -21.62 -15.27 -14.20
CA LEU A 310 -22.83 -14.56 -13.78
C LEU A 310 -23.71 -14.12 -14.97
N GLY A 311 -23.34 -14.52 -16.19
CA GLY A 311 -24.13 -14.29 -17.40
C GLY A 311 -23.84 -12.98 -18.13
N ILE A 312 -22.80 -12.23 -17.75
CA ILE A 312 -22.37 -11.07 -18.55
C ILE A 312 -21.81 -11.57 -19.89
N PRO A 313 -22.35 -11.12 -21.04
CA PRO A 313 -21.90 -11.60 -22.33
C PRO A 313 -20.43 -11.26 -22.59
N THR A 314 -19.67 -12.20 -23.14
CA THR A 314 -18.24 -12.01 -23.49
C THR A 314 -18.00 -10.75 -24.33
N GLN A 315 -18.98 -10.39 -25.19
CA GLN A 315 -18.92 -9.20 -26.04
C GLN A 315 -18.75 -7.91 -25.23
N VAL A 316 -19.33 -7.80 -24.03
CA VAL A 316 -19.17 -6.63 -23.16
C VAL A 316 -17.70 -6.39 -22.82
N PHE A 317 -16.96 -7.44 -22.46
CA PHE A 317 -15.54 -7.31 -22.13
C PHE A 317 -14.69 -6.97 -23.36
N LEU A 318 -15.05 -7.52 -24.53
CA LEU A 318 -14.39 -7.20 -25.79
C LEU A 318 -14.63 -5.74 -26.21
N ASP A 319 -15.85 -5.23 -25.99
CA ASP A 319 -16.21 -3.85 -26.26
C ASP A 319 -15.45 -2.90 -25.33
N LEU A 320 -15.43 -3.17 -24.02
CA LEU A 320 -14.63 -2.41 -23.05
C LEU A 320 -13.12 -2.41 -23.38
N GLN A 321 -12.59 -3.56 -23.79
CA GLN A 321 -11.19 -3.68 -24.23
C GLN A 321 -10.94 -2.85 -25.49
N LYS A 322 -11.86 -2.89 -26.46
CA LYS A 322 -11.76 -2.13 -27.70
C LYS A 322 -11.83 -0.63 -27.44
N GLU A 323 -12.81 -0.17 -26.66
CA GLU A 323 -12.96 1.21 -26.21
C GLU A 323 -11.66 1.73 -25.56
N THR A 324 -11.09 0.93 -24.65
CA THR A 324 -9.81 1.27 -24.00
C THR A 324 -8.66 1.36 -25.02
N THR A 325 -8.58 0.42 -25.95
CA THR A 325 -7.51 0.38 -26.96
C THR A 325 -7.62 1.54 -27.94
N ASP A 326 -8.84 1.86 -28.38
CA ASP A 326 -9.11 2.98 -29.27
C ASP A 326 -8.81 4.31 -28.56
N ARG A 327 -9.15 4.44 -27.28
CA ARG A 327 -8.76 5.59 -26.45
C ARG A 327 -7.24 5.75 -26.35
N LEU A 328 -6.50 4.66 -26.10
CA LEU A 328 -5.04 4.68 -26.04
C LEU A 328 -4.41 5.11 -27.38
N ARG A 329 -4.99 4.71 -28.52
CA ARG A 329 -4.54 5.16 -29.84
C ARG A 329 -4.72 6.66 -30.01
N CYS A 330 -5.92 7.16 -29.73
CA CYS A 330 -6.23 8.60 -29.81
C CYS A 330 -5.38 9.45 -28.86
N MET A 331 -4.91 8.86 -27.76
CA MET A 331 -4.04 9.57 -26.81
C MET A 331 -2.67 9.92 -27.40
N THR A 332 -2.25 9.33 -28.52
CA THR A 332 -1.01 9.70 -29.21
C THR A 332 -1.16 10.69 -30.37
N ASP A 333 -2.39 11.09 -30.69
CA ASP A 333 -2.66 11.96 -31.85
C ASP A 333 -2.13 13.38 -31.65
N SER A 334 -2.08 13.84 -30.39
CA SER A 334 -1.60 15.18 -30.01
C SER A 334 -0.69 15.12 -28.79
N ALA A 335 0.19 16.12 -28.67
CA ALA A 335 1.06 16.28 -27.50
C ALA A 335 0.28 16.45 -26.20
N ILE A 336 -0.84 17.20 -26.24
CA ILE A 336 -1.73 17.42 -25.10
C ILE A 336 -2.32 16.09 -24.62
N ASN A 337 -2.91 15.31 -25.53
CA ASN A 337 -3.50 14.01 -25.17
C ASN A 337 -2.44 13.03 -24.65
N THR A 338 -1.24 13.10 -25.22
CA THR A 338 -0.10 12.28 -24.81
C THR A 338 0.31 12.63 -23.39
N ALA A 339 0.45 13.91 -23.08
CA ALA A 339 0.75 14.36 -21.73
C ALA A 339 -0.32 13.89 -20.73
N THR A 340 -1.61 14.03 -21.06
CA THR A 340 -2.70 13.55 -20.21
C THR A 340 -2.62 12.04 -19.94
N LEU A 341 -2.31 11.21 -20.95
CA LEU A 341 -2.10 9.78 -20.75
C LEU A 341 -0.98 9.52 -19.76
N LEU A 342 0.16 10.18 -19.96
CA LEU A 342 1.36 10.00 -19.15
C LEU A 342 1.20 10.59 -17.74
N GLU A 343 0.29 11.52 -17.51
CA GLU A 343 -0.06 11.98 -16.15
C GLU A 343 -0.77 10.88 -15.34
N GLY A 344 -1.49 9.98 -16.02
CA GLY A 344 -2.13 8.81 -15.42
C GLY A 344 -1.14 7.70 -15.03
N ILE A 345 0.11 7.79 -15.49
CA ILE A 345 1.17 6.81 -15.21
C ILE A 345 2.15 7.40 -14.20
N GLU A 346 2.28 6.73 -13.06
CA GLU A 346 3.04 7.28 -11.94
C GLU A 346 4.53 7.49 -12.25
N SER A 347 5.16 6.59 -12.99
CA SER A 347 6.59 6.69 -13.34
C SER A 347 6.87 7.87 -14.30
N THR A 348 6.00 8.11 -15.28
CA THR A 348 6.14 9.22 -16.23
C THR A 348 5.81 10.54 -15.56
N LYS A 349 4.81 10.57 -14.67
CA LYS A 349 4.52 11.73 -13.83
C LYS A 349 5.70 12.08 -12.92
N ALA A 350 6.30 11.09 -12.26
CA ALA A 350 7.45 11.29 -11.37
C ALA A 350 8.69 11.82 -12.12
N THR A 351 8.89 11.39 -13.36
CA THR A 351 9.97 11.87 -14.25
C THR A 351 9.64 13.19 -14.97
N LYS A 352 8.46 13.77 -14.73
CA LYS A 352 7.96 15.02 -15.34
C LYS A 352 7.90 15.01 -16.87
N VAL A 353 7.88 13.82 -17.49
CA VAL A 353 7.75 13.67 -18.95
C VAL A 353 6.46 14.33 -19.49
N PRO A 354 5.28 14.22 -18.84
CA PRO A 354 4.08 14.92 -19.31
C PRO A 354 4.28 16.44 -19.40
N SER A 355 4.87 17.05 -18.37
CA SER A 355 5.15 18.48 -18.32
C SER A 355 6.15 18.90 -19.40
N LEU A 356 7.16 18.07 -19.65
CA LEU A 356 8.13 18.31 -20.73
C LEU A 356 7.44 18.28 -22.10
N ILE A 357 6.57 17.29 -22.36
CA ILE A 357 5.83 17.20 -23.63
C ILE A 357 4.92 18.41 -23.84
N ASN A 358 4.23 18.87 -22.79
CA ASN A 358 3.43 20.09 -22.86
C ASN A 358 4.29 21.33 -23.15
N LEU A 359 5.42 21.50 -22.47
CA LEU A 359 6.33 22.62 -22.69
C LEU A 359 6.91 22.62 -24.11
N LEU A 360 7.31 21.45 -24.62
CA LEU A 360 7.79 21.30 -26.00
C LEU A 360 6.70 21.72 -27.00
N HIS A 361 5.46 21.29 -26.78
CA HIS A 361 4.33 21.68 -27.62
C HIS A 361 4.10 23.20 -27.61
N GLU A 362 4.17 23.85 -26.45
CA GLU A 362 4.01 25.30 -26.30
C GLU A 362 5.05 26.09 -27.10
N ILE A 363 6.29 25.60 -27.19
CA ILE A 363 7.35 26.22 -27.99
C ILE A 363 7.39 25.74 -29.45
N GLY A 364 6.40 24.95 -29.88
CA GLY A 364 6.25 24.46 -31.25
C GLY A 364 7.15 23.28 -31.62
N LEU A 365 7.73 22.59 -30.63
CA LEU A 365 8.51 21.36 -30.83
C LEU A 365 7.63 20.13 -30.65
N ASP A 366 7.65 19.24 -31.64
CA ASP A 366 6.92 18.00 -31.60
C ASP A 366 7.79 16.87 -31.02
N TYR A 367 7.40 16.34 -29.86
CA TYR A 367 8.12 15.23 -29.22
C TYR A 367 8.24 14.00 -30.13
N ARG A 368 7.34 13.84 -31.12
CA ARG A 368 7.36 12.71 -32.07
C ARG A 368 8.53 12.77 -33.04
N GLN A 369 9.15 13.94 -33.19
CA GLN A 369 10.36 14.11 -34.00
C GLN A 369 11.63 13.72 -33.24
N ASP A 370 11.57 13.67 -31.91
CA ASP A 370 12.67 13.21 -31.06
C ASP A 370 12.56 11.69 -30.83
N HIS A 371 13.61 10.96 -31.18
CA HIS A 371 13.60 9.50 -31.08
C HIS A 371 13.43 9.02 -29.63
N PHE A 372 14.10 9.65 -28.68
CA PHE A 372 14.10 9.21 -27.28
C PHE A 372 12.73 9.45 -26.63
N LEU A 373 12.17 10.64 -26.79
CA LEU A 373 10.85 10.99 -26.26
C LEU A 373 9.75 10.14 -26.90
N TYR A 374 9.78 9.96 -28.22
CA TYR A 374 8.84 9.08 -28.90
C TYR A 374 8.90 7.65 -28.33
N ARG A 375 10.10 7.10 -28.13
CA ARG A 375 10.27 5.75 -27.54
C ARG A 375 9.77 5.66 -26.10
N ILE A 376 9.88 6.72 -25.30
CA ILE A 376 9.29 6.74 -23.95
C ILE A 376 7.77 6.60 -24.02
N VAL A 377 7.13 7.38 -24.89
CA VAL A 377 5.66 7.34 -25.06
C VAL A 377 5.22 5.98 -25.60
N GLU A 378 5.92 5.46 -26.62
CA GLU A 378 5.65 4.13 -27.17
C GLU A 378 5.78 3.04 -26.11
N MET A 379 6.83 3.07 -25.28
CA MET A 379 7.01 2.08 -24.21
C MET A 379 5.89 2.17 -23.16
N ALA A 380 5.46 3.39 -22.80
CA ALA A 380 4.33 3.58 -21.90
C ALA A 380 3.04 2.95 -22.45
N LEU A 381 2.74 3.16 -23.74
CA LEU A 381 1.60 2.54 -24.42
C LEU A 381 1.70 1.02 -24.47
N VAL A 382 2.86 0.49 -24.89
CA VAL A 382 3.10 -0.95 -24.99
C VAL A 382 2.90 -1.60 -23.62
N ASN A 383 3.37 -0.97 -22.55
CA ASN A 383 3.14 -1.46 -21.18
C ASN A 383 1.64 -1.51 -20.84
N HIS A 384 0.86 -0.47 -21.16
CA HIS A 384 -0.60 -0.49 -20.96
C HIS A 384 -1.28 -1.59 -21.77
N LEU A 385 -0.92 -1.75 -23.05
CA LEU A 385 -1.46 -2.79 -23.91
C LEU A 385 -1.09 -4.19 -23.40
N CYS A 386 0.10 -4.37 -22.84
CA CYS A 386 0.52 -5.62 -22.21
C CYS A 386 -0.28 -5.94 -20.94
N GLU A 387 -0.58 -4.94 -20.10
CA GLU A 387 -1.44 -5.14 -18.92
C GLU A 387 -2.87 -5.55 -19.34
N ILE A 388 -3.41 -4.96 -20.40
CA ILE A 388 -4.71 -5.36 -20.96
C ILE A 388 -4.63 -6.80 -21.50
N LYS A 389 -3.66 -7.08 -22.38
CA LYS A 389 -3.52 -8.37 -23.08
C LYS A 389 -3.26 -9.54 -22.13
N TYR A 390 -2.32 -9.39 -21.20
CA TYR A 390 -1.85 -10.51 -20.37
C TYR A 390 -2.54 -10.61 -19.01
N ARG A 391 -3.06 -9.50 -18.49
CA ARG A 391 -3.69 -9.44 -17.15
C ARG A 391 -5.17 -9.07 -17.17
N GLY A 392 -5.74 -8.78 -18.34
CA GLY A 392 -7.14 -8.37 -18.46
C GLY A 392 -7.43 -7.08 -17.70
N ARG A 393 -6.41 -6.22 -17.55
CA ARG A 393 -6.49 -4.99 -16.75
C ARG A 393 -7.22 -3.89 -17.53
N ILE A 394 -8.53 -4.04 -17.69
CA ILE A 394 -9.40 -3.16 -18.49
C ILE A 394 -10.07 -2.12 -17.57
N PRO A 395 -9.88 -0.81 -17.78
CA PRO A 395 -10.59 0.23 -17.03
C PRO A 395 -12.11 0.10 -17.14
N VAL A 396 -12.81 0.46 -16.05
CA VAL A 396 -14.27 0.64 -16.04
C VAL A 396 -14.54 2.08 -15.65
N GLU A 397 -15.00 2.90 -16.62
CA GLU A 397 -15.19 4.34 -16.42
C GLU A 397 -16.27 4.64 -15.37
N GLU A 398 -17.37 3.90 -15.41
CA GLU A 398 -18.43 3.95 -14.42
C GLU A 398 -18.16 2.99 -13.26
N GLY A 399 -17.01 3.14 -12.61
CA GLY A 399 -16.65 2.34 -11.44
C GLY A 399 -15.46 2.89 -10.66
N PHE A 400 -15.42 2.57 -9.38
CA PHE A 400 -14.34 2.98 -8.48
C PHE A 400 -13.90 1.85 -7.56
N THR A 401 -12.66 1.94 -7.10
CA THR A 401 -12.15 1.13 -6.00
C THR A 401 -12.01 2.04 -4.76
N LEU A 402 -12.69 1.71 -3.67
CA LEU A 402 -12.89 2.58 -2.50
C LEU A 402 -12.53 1.86 -1.20
N TYR A 403 -12.10 2.61 -0.18
CA TYR A 403 -11.98 2.07 1.17
C TYR A 403 -13.36 1.74 1.74
N GLY A 404 -13.47 0.57 2.37
CA GLY A 404 -14.66 0.17 3.11
C GLY A 404 -14.68 0.70 4.54
N ILE A 405 -15.83 1.21 4.98
CA ILE A 405 -16.11 1.55 6.37
C ILE A 405 -17.55 1.15 6.75
N MET A 406 -17.90 1.18 8.03
CA MET A 406 -19.23 0.84 8.53
C MET A 406 -20.09 2.09 8.75
N ASP A 407 -21.40 1.96 8.56
CA ASP A 407 -22.37 2.98 8.95
C ASP A 407 -22.58 3.02 10.47
N GLU A 408 -21.88 3.96 11.12
CA GLU A 408 -21.98 4.21 12.55
C GLU A 408 -23.31 4.89 12.97
N THR A 409 -24.16 5.27 12.02
CA THR A 409 -25.48 5.88 12.28
C THR A 409 -26.62 4.87 12.33
N GLY A 410 -26.45 3.70 11.68
CA GLY A 410 -27.51 2.68 11.57
C GLY A 410 -28.65 3.10 10.66
N PHE A 411 -28.37 3.97 9.70
CA PHE A 411 -29.35 4.43 8.71
C PHE A 411 -29.54 3.38 7.60
N LEU A 412 -28.44 2.80 7.10
CA LEU A 412 -28.46 1.87 5.97
C LEU A 412 -29.08 0.51 6.38
N GLN A 413 -30.01 0.00 5.58
CA GLN A 413 -30.59 -1.33 5.76
C GLN A 413 -29.73 -2.43 5.10
N GLU A 414 -30.10 -3.69 5.34
CA GLU A 414 -29.46 -4.83 4.67
C GLU A 414 -29.58 -4.70 3.14
N GLY A 415 -28.48 -4.94 2.42
CA GLY A 415 -28.43 -4.77 0.97
C GLY A 415 -28.32 -3.32 0.50
N GLU A 416 -28.20 -2.36 1.42
CA GLU A 416 -27.94 -0.96 1.12
C GLU A 416 -26.51 -0.55 1.47
N VAL A 417 -25.94 0.30 0.63
CA VAL A 417 -24.64 0.95 0.85
C VAL A 417 -24.78 2.44 0.60
N TYR A 418 -23.87 3.21 1.16
CA TYR A 418 -23.69 4.62 0.78
C TYR A 418 -22.32 4.80 0.14
N VAL A 419 -22.30 5.36 -1.07
CA VAL A 419 -21.06 5.57 -1.82
C VAL A 419 -20.88 7.06 -2.02
N ALA A 420 -19.73 7.58 -1.62
CA ALA A 420 -19.38 8.99 -1.81
C ALA A 420 -18.00 9.09 -2.45
N THR A 421 -17.91 9.72 -3.62
CA THR A 421 -16.64 10.01 -4.30
C THR A 421 -16.49 11.51 -4.51
N GLN A 422 -15.25 11.95 -4.75
CA GLN A 422 -14.91 13.32 -5.14
C GLN A 422 -14.51 13.37 -6.64
N ASP A 423 -15.17 12.52 -7.44
CA ASP A 423 -14.93 12.35 -8.87
C ASP A 423 -16.27 12.20 -9.62
N GLY A 424 -17.15 13.18 -9.44
CA GLY A 424 -18.43 13.26 -10.14
C GLY A 424 -18.30 13.70 -11.61
N PRO A 425 -19.36 13.56 -12.43
CA PRO A 425 -19.31 13.83 -13.88
C PRO A 425 -18.84 15.24 -14.27
N ASN A 426 -19.06 16.23 -13.41
CA ASN A 426 -18.65 17.63 -13.61
C ASN A 426 -17.44 18.02 -12.74
N GLY A 427 -16.74 17.03 -12.17
CA GLY A 427 -15.81 17.22 -11.07
C GLY A 427 -16.53 17.41 -9.71
N GLY A 428 -15.86 17.04 -8.62
CA GLY A 428 -16.37 17.21 -7.26
C GLY A 428 -17.19 16.02 -6.75
N ARG A 429 -18.05 16.25 -5.75
CA ARG A 429 -18.74 15.17 -5.02
C ARG A 429 -19.78 14.44 -5.88
N ASP A 430 -19.78 13.11 -5.84
CA ASP A 430 -20.88 12.26 -6.32
C ASP A 430 -21.26 11.26 -5.23
N ASP A 431 -22.49 11.39 -4.74
CA ASP A 431 -23.13 10.47 -3.80
C ASP A 431 -24.57 10.16 -4.21
N ARG A 432 -24.83 10.20 -5.53
CA ARG A 432 -26.15 9.97 -6.08
C ARG A 432 -26.60 8.52 -5.85
N PRO A 433 -27.87 8.31 -5.47
CA PRO A 433 -28.41 6.97 -5.31
C PRO A 433 -28.42 6.23 -6.66
N ARG A 434 -28.14 4.93 -6.61
CA ARG A 434 -28.10 4.03 -7.76
C ARG A 434 -28.64 2.68 -7.35
N GLU A 435 -29.68 2.23 -8.02
CA GLU A 435 -30.21 0.88 -7.85
C GLU A 435 -29.36 -0.14 -8.59
N ARG A 436 -29.21 -1.32 -7.99
CA ARG A 436 -28.48 -2.46 -8.53
C ARG A 436 -27.09 -2.09 -9.01
N ILE A 437 -26.19 -1.87 -8.07
CA ILE A 437 -24.77 -1.70 -8.31
C ILE A 437 -24.04 -2.99 -7.94
N VAL A 438 -22.89 -3.25 -8.56
CA VAL A 438 -22.05 -4.40 -8.21
C VAL A 438 -21.00 -3.97 -7.21
N VAL A 439 -20.84 -4.73 -6.14
CA VAL A 439 -19.74 -4.59 -5.18
C VAL A 439 -18.97 -5.90 -5.08
N THR A 440 -17.64 -5.82 -5.12
CA THR A 440 -16.75 -6.98 -4.99
C THR A 440 -15.41 -6.57 -4.39
N ARG A 441 -14.57 -7.55 -4.06
CA ARG A 441 -13.21 -7.34 -3.53
C ARG A 441 -12.23 -8.19 -4.32
N SER A 442 -11.06 -7.64 -4.61
CA SER A 442 -9.98 -8.40 -5.27
C SER A 442 -9.06 -9.06 -4.23
N PRO A 443 -8.69 -10.34 -4.40
CA PRO A 443 -9.12 -11.26 -5.46
C PRO A 443 -10.53 -11.82 -5.21
N ALA A 444 -11.33 -11.92 -6.27
CA ALA A 444 -12.61 -12.63 -6.27
C ALA A 444 -12.37 -14.04 -6.81
N MET A 445 -12.86 -15.06 -6.11
CA MET A 445 -12.58 -16.47 -6.39
C MET A 445 -13.85 -17.32 -6.53
N HIS A 446 -14.95 -16.88 -5.91
CA HIS A 446 -16.26 -17.53 -5.96
C HIS A 446 -17.27 -16.61 -6.67
N PRO A 447 -18.24 -17.14 -7.44
CA PRO A 447 -19.26 -16.30 -8.09
C PRO A 447 -20.04 -15.40 -7.12
N GLY A 448 -20.27 -15.88 -5.89
CA GLY A 448 -20.86 -15.11 -4.79
C GLY A 448 -19.96 -14.06 -4.15
N ASP A 449 -18.73 -13.85 -4.62
CA ASP A 449 -17.90 -12.70 -4.19
C ASP A 449 -18.28 -11.40 -4.90
N VAL A 450 -19.20 -11.49 -5.86
CA VAL A 450 -19.81 -10.38 -6.56
C VAL A 450 -21.25 -10.29 -6.08
N GLN A 451 -21.57 -9.20 -5.38
CA GLN A 451 -22.90 -8.97 -4.83
C GLN A 451 -23.55 -7.75 -5.49
N ILE A 452 -24.88 -7.81 -5.65
CA ILE A 452 -25.70 -6.69 -6.13
C ILE A 452 -26.34 -6.03 -4.92
N VAL A 453 -26.15 -4.72 -4.79
CA VAL A 453 -26.71 -3.90 -3.70
C VAL A 453 -27.25 -2.59 -4.24
N ASN A 454 -27.90 -1.81 -3.39
CA ASN A 454 -28.39 -0.47 -3.73
C ASN A 454 -27.52 0.59 -3.07
N ALA A 455 -26.99 1.54 -3.85
CA ALA A 455 -26.44 2.77 -3.30
C ALA A 455 -27.60 3.73 -3.01
N VAL A 456 -27.83 4.07 -1.75
CA VAL A 456 -29.01 4.86 -1.33
C VAL A 456 -28.66 6.29 -0.96
N ALA A 457 -29.66 7.17 -1.04
CA ALA A 457 -29.51 8.55 -0.59
C ALA A 457 -29.62 8.61 0.94
N VAL A 458 -28.76 9.42 1.55
CA VAL A 458 -28.80 9.71 2.99
C VAL A 458 -29.26 11.16 3.21
N PRO A 459 -29.92 11.48 4.34
CA PRO A 459 -30.35 12.85 4.67
C PRO A 459 -29.20 13.87 4.55
N HIS A 460 -29.53 15.10 4.18
CA HIS A 460 -28.52 16.16 3.99
C HIS A 460 -27.74 16.48 5.29
N ASP A 461 -28.39 16.35 6.43
CA ASP A 461 -27.84 16.55 7.77
C ASP A 461 -27.18 15.28 8.35
N SER A 462 -27.20 14.16 7.61
CA SER A 462 -26.55 12.93 8.05
C SER A 462 -25.03 13.11 8.21
N PRO A 463 -24.42 12.61 9.30
CA PRO A 463 -22.96 12.55 9.44
C PRO A 463 -22.26 11.89 8.25
N LEU A 464 -22.92 10.94 7.57
CA LEU A 464 -22.38 10.26 6.39
C LEU A 464 -22.12 11.21 5.22
N LYS A 465 -22.81 12.36 5.13
CA LYS A 465 -22.57 13.38 4.09
C LYS A 465 -21.19 14.01 4.19
N ARG A 466 -20.53 13.91 5.34
CA ARG A 466 -19.18 14.41 5.55
C ARG A 466 -18.09 13.47 5.05
N LEU A 467 -18.43 12.21 4.80
CA LEU A 467 -17.50 11.20 4.32
C LEU A 467 -17.26 11.35 2.81
N SER A 468 -16.06 10.98 2.35
CA SER A 468 -15.59 11.16 0.98
C SER A 468 -14.63 10.03 0.58
N ASN A 469 -14.74 9.61 -0.68
CA ASN A 469 -13.93 8.56 -1.32
C ASN A 469 -14.01 7.20 -0.62
N VAL A 470 -15.20 6.84 -0.17
CA VAL A 470 -15.47 5.63 0.60
C VAL A 470 -16.76 4.95 0.15
N ILE A 471 -16.83 3.65 0.41
CA ILE A 471 -18.09 2.91 0.49
C ILE A 471 -18.40 2.62 1.95
N VAL A 472 -19.63 2.95 2.36
CA VAL A 472 -20.15 2.74 3.71
C VAL A 472 -21.12 1.56 3.67
N PHE A 473 -20.83 0.55 4.48
CA PHE A 473 -21.62 -0.67 4.59
C PHE A 473 -22.61 -0.59 5.74
N SER A 474 -23.79 -1.17 5.55
CA SER A 474 -24.77 -1.32 6.61
C SER A 474 -24.24 -2.17 7.77
N GLN A 475 -24.65 -1.81 8.99
CA GLN A 475 -24.48 -2.61 10.19
C GLN A 475 -25.70 -3.50 10.49
N HIS A 476 -26.54 -3.75 9.48
CA HIS A 476 -27.77 -4.53 9.57
C HIS A 476 -27.76 -5.68 8.54
N GLY A 477 -28.59 -6.68 8.83
CA GLY A 477 -28.74 -7.89 8.03
C GLY A 477 -28.26 -9.15 8.72
N ASP A 478 -28.31 -10.27 7.99
CA ASP A 478 -27.93 -11.58 8.53
C ASP A 478 -26.42 -11.82 8.50
N ARG A 479 -25.72 -11.21 7.53
CA ARG A 479 -24.26 -11.28 7.36
C ARG A 479 -23.74 -9.96 6.81
N ASP A 480 -22.63 -9.48 7.35
CA ASP A 480 -21.97 -8.27 6.88
C ASP A 480 -21.54 -8.41 5.41
N LEU A 481 -21.81 -7.38 4.59
CA LEU A 481 -21.46 -7.40 3.17
C LEU A 481 -19.96 -7.59 2.93
N PRO A 482 -19.03 -6.91 3.65
CA PRO A 482 -17.58 -7.15 3.54
C PRO A 482 -17.17 -8.64 3.53
N SER A 483 -17.65 -9.43 4.49
CA SER A 483 -17.29 -10.84 4.60
C SER A 483 -17.87 -11.70 3.47
N GLN A 484 -18.92 -11.24 2.80
CA GLN A 484 -19.46 -11.89 1.59
C GLN A 484 -18.51 -11.76 0.39
N LEU A 485 -17.66 -10.73 0.38
CA LEU A 485 -16.79 -10.37 -0.74
C LEU A 485 -15.39 -10.97 -0.53
N SER A 486 -15.25 -12.26 -0.82
CA SER A 486 -13.99 -12.99 -0.65
C SER A 486 -13.51 -13.05 0.82
N GLY A 487 -14.42 -12.95 1.80
CA GLY A 487 -14.08 -12.91 3.22
C GLY A 487 -13.38 -11.61 3.66
N GLY A 488 -13.80 -10.48 3.10
CA GLY A 488 -13.25 -9.16 3.43
C GLY A 488 -13.62 -8.66 4.82
N ASP A 489 -12.91 -7.61 5.24
CA ASP A 489 -13.15 -6.88 6.49
C ASP A 489 -13.03 -5.36 6.28
N LEU A 490 -12.99 -4.57 7.35
CA LEU A 490 -12.90 -3.12 7.28
C LEU A 490 -11.56 -2.61 7.84
N ASP A 491 -10.49 -3.43 7.79
CA ASP A 491 -9.18 -3.09 8.35
C ASP A 491 -8.22 -2.34 7.39
N GLY A 492 -8.75 -2.05 6.19
CA GLY A 492 -8.07 -1.38 5.09
C GLY A 492 -8.36 -1.99 3.71
N ASP A 493 -9.30 -2.93 3.63
CA ASP A 493 -9.74 -3.51 2.37
C ASP A 493 -10.29 -2.45 1.41
N LEU A 494 -10.00 -2.70 0.13
CA LEU A 494 -10.46 -1.91 -1.00
C LEU A 494 -11.54 -2.67 -1.76
N TYR A 495 -12.67 -2.03 -1.96
CA TYR A 495 -13.86 -2.59 -2.58
C TYR A 495 -14.09 -1.97 -3.95
N ASN A 496 -14.28 -2.82 -4.94
CA ASN A 496 -14.63 -2.44 -6.29
C ASN A 496 -16.15 -2.21 -6.36
N VAL A 497 -16.55 -1.01 -6.77
CA VAL A 497 -17.93 -0.56 -6.92
C VAL A 497 -18.15 -0.26 -8.40
N ILE A 498 -19.06 -0.97 -9.05
CA ILE A 498 -19.31 -0.87 -10.49
C ILE A 498 -20.75 -0.38 -10.71
N PHE A 499 -20.87 0.71 -11.47
CA PHE A 499 -22.12 1.31 -11.89
C PHE A 499 -22.44 1.03 -13.37
N ASP A 500 -21.45 0.66 -14.18
CA ASP A 500 -21.64 0.33 -15.61
C ASP A 500 -22.70 -0.76 -15.77
N ARG A 501 -23.83 -0.39 -16.40
CA ARG A 501 -24.99 -1.27 -16.61
C ARG A 501 -24.66 -2.51 -17.43
N ARG A 502 -23.63 -2.46 -18.29
CA ARG A 502 -23.18 -3.62 -19.07
C ARG A 502 -22.53 -4.70 -18.20
N LEU A 503 -22.06 -4.34 -17.01
CA LEU A 503 -21.36 -5.22 -16.07
C LEU A 503 -22.20 -5.61 -14.85
N ILE A 504 -23.48 -5.22 -14.81
CA ILE A 504 -24.40 -5.59 -13.71
C ILE A 504 -25.16 -6.86 -14.12
N PRO A 505 -24.92 -8.00 -13.44
CA PRO A 505 -25.58 -9.25 -13.80
C PRO A 505 -27.05 -9.23 -13.39
N GLU A 506 -27.84 -10.11 -14.02
CA GLU A 506 -29.27 -10.25 -13.69
C GLU A 506 -29.48 -10.89 -12.32
N PHE A 507 -28.56 -11.77 -11.91
CA PHE A 507 -28.58 -12.52 -10.66
C PHE A 507 -27.17 -12.60 -10.03
N THR A 508 -27.12 -13.01 -8.77
CA THR A 508 -25.88 -13.36 -8.05
C THR A 508 -26.03 -14.72 -7.38
N TYR A 509 -24.92 -15.29 -6.94
CA TYR A 509 -24.91 -16.48 -6.09
C TYR A 509 -24.82 -16.09 -4.61
N CYS A 510 -25.27 -17.00 -3.74
CA CYS A 510 -24.97 -16.90 -2.32
C CYS A 510 -23.46 -16.81 -2.10
N ALA A 511 -23.04 -15.90 -1.23
CA ALA A 511 -21.64 -15.73 -0.89
C ALA A 511 -21.09 -17.01 -0.25
N ALA A 512 -19.84 -17.35 -0.59
CA ALA A 512 -19.15 -18.45 0.08
C ALA A 512 -18.98 -18.13 1.58
N ASP A 513 -18.96 -19.17 2.42
CA ASP A 513 -19.00 -19.00 3.87
C ASP A 513 -17.72 -18.37 4.45
N TYR A 514 -16.58 -18.62 3.79
CA TYR A 514 -15.23 -18.24 4.22
C TYR A 514 -14.97 -18.54 5.70
N PRO A 515 -15.12 -19.81 6.13
CA PRO A 515 -14.95 -20.15 7.53
C PRO A 515 -13.51 -19.90 7.97
N ARG A 516 -13.34 -19.32 9.17
CA ARG A 516 -12.03 -19.12 9.77
C ARG A 516 -11.38 -20.49 10.03
N VAL A 517 -10.28 -20.76 9.35
CA VAL A 517 -9.50 -21.98 9.57
C VAL A 517 -8.81 -21.88 10.93
N LYS A 518 -8.98 -22.90 11.78
CA LYS A 518 -8.26 -22.97 13.06
C LYS A 518 -6.76 -23.11 12.76
N PRO A 519 -5.92 -22.15 13.19
CA PRO A 519 -4.50 -22.25 12.95
C PRO A 519 -3.90 -23.38 13.79
N VAL A 520 -2.81 -23.97 13.30
CA VAL A 520 -1.98 -24.87 14.10
C VAL A 520 -1.23 -24.04 15.13
N GLU A 521 -1.48 -24.32 16.40
CA GLU A 521 -0.75 -23.72 17.52
C GLU A 521 0.43 -24.62 17.90
N LEU A 522 1.54 -24.01 18.29
CA LEU A 522 2.68 -24.72 18.84
C LEU A 522 2.53 -24.87 20.37
N ASP A 523 3.10 -25.95 20.91
CA ASP A 523 3.22 -26.16 22.36
C ASP A 523 4.35 -25.32 23.00
N ARG A 524 4.75 -24.23 22.34
CA ARG A 524 5.78 -23.29 22.79
C ARG A 524 5.45 -21.86 22.33
N PRO A 525 5.91 -20.84 23.08
CA PRO A 525 5.80 -19.43 22.69
C PRO A 525 6.47 -19.14 21.34
#